data_AF-A0A1H4G5R5-F1
#
_entry.id   AF-A0A1H4G5R5-F1
#
_cell.length_a   1.000
_cell.length_b   1.000
_cell.length_c   1.000
_cell.angle_alpha   90.00
_cell.angle_beta   90.00
_cell.angle_gamma   90.00
#
_symmetry.space_group_name_H-M   'P 1'
#
loop_
_entity.id
_entity.type
_entity.pdbx_description
1 polymer ?
#
loop_
_entity_poly.entity_id
_entity_poly.type
_entity_poly.pdbx_seq_one_letter_code
_entity_poly.pdbx_strand_id
1 'polypeptide(L)'
;MPHHSTFSKNSHDRFRDSDLLRQVFETTVKACIAAGPFGGERFAVDATLIEADAGRRNMVGPDEWDPAAVDPDAAPRAVREHLAVLDDAAFGAASDAQPKRVAPSDPAAQWTGAGGGHATFAYAASYLIDIDHGILVVAVATRAIRQAETGAVRTMIDRTMDRFGLYPDRLIADTAYGAAPMLNWLVEGEEDQATIQWIVVPTNGIEPHIPVFDKSARRDGTFERSDFTYDHRSDTYTC
;
A
#
# COMPACT_ATOMS: atom_id res chain seq x y z
N MET A 1 -28.44 2.57 6.25
CA MET A 1 -27.87 3.88 5.89
C MET A 1 -28.82 4.58 4.91
N PRO A 2 -29.38 5.77 5.19
CA PRO A 2 -30.07 6.55 4.17
C PRO A 2 -29.03 7.09 3.17
N HIS A 3 -29.26 6.92 1.88
CA HIS A 3 -28.34 7.47 0.86
C HIS A 3 -28.45 9.00 0.86
N HIS A 4 -27.43 9.70 1.37
CA HIS A 4 -27.42 11.16 1.50
C HIS A 4 -27.19 11.91 0.17
N SER A 5 -26.98 11.20 -0.94
CA SER A 5 -26.78 11.79 -2.27
C SER A 5 -27.10 10.79 -3.38
N THR A 6 -27.58 11.28 -4.52
CA THR A 6 -27.74 10.52 -5.78
C THR A 6 -26.43 9.88 -6.22
N PHE A 7 -25.29 10.52 -5.93
CA PHE A 7 -23.96 9.97 -6.19
C PHE A 7 -23.69 8.73 -5.34
N SER A 8 -23.97 8.79 -4.03
CA SER A 8 -23.80 7.63 -3.13
C SER A 8 -24.65 6.45 -3.60
N LYS A 9 -25.92 6.69 -3.95
CA LYS A 9 -26.80 5.63 -4.47
C LYS A 9 -26.26 5.02 -5.77
N ASN A 10 -25.88 5.85 -6.74
CA ASN A 10 -25.36 5.34 -8.02
C ASN A 10 -23.99 4.66 -7.89
N SER A 11 -23.14 5.12 -6.97
CA SER A 11 -21.85 4.50 -6.66
C SER A 11 -22.02 3.08 -6.10
N HIS A 12 -22.95 2.89 -5.16
CA HIS A 12 -23.21 1.58 -4.54
C HIS A 12 -24.01 0.62 -5.43
N ASP A 13 -24.79 1.13 -6.39
CA ASP A 13 -25.60 0.30 -7.28
C ASP A 13 -25.03 0.25 -8.71
N ARG A 14 -25.22 1.32 -9.48
CA ARG A 14 -25.01 1.31 -10.94
C ARG A 14 -23.55 1.31 -11.35
N PHE A 15 -22.67 1.91 -10.56
CA PHE A 15 -21.28 2.12 -10.93
C PHE A 15 -20.32 1.15 -10.26
N ARG A 16 -20.78 0.40 -9.24
CA ARG A 16 -19.96 -0.47 -8.40
C ARG A 16 -19.14 -1.48 -9.23
N ASP A 17 -19.78 -2.14 -10.18
CA ASP A 17 -19.13 -3.17 -11.03
C ASP A 17 -18.55 -2.62 -12.34
N SER A 18 -18.78 -1.33 -12.62
CA SER A 18 -18.47 -0.72 -13.92
C SER A 18 -17.06 -0.14 -14.01
N ASP A 19 -16.35 -0.06 -12.88
CA ASP A 19 -15.04 0.57 -12.78
C ASP A 19 -15.01 2.05 -13.23
N LEU A 20 -16.20 2.68 -13.32
CA LEU A 20 -16.39 3.98 -13.95
C LEU A 20 -15.54 5.07 -13.31
N LEU A 21 -15.44 5.09 -11.97
CA LEU A 21 -14.65 6.11 -11.28
C LEU A 21 -13.16 6.00 -11.63
N ARG A 22 -12.63 4.78 -11.74
CA ARG A 22 -11.27 4.55 -12.21
C ARG A 22 -11.11 4.97 -13.65
N GLN A 23 -12.05 4.62 -14.53
CA GLN A 23 -12.00 5.02 -15.95
C GLN A 23 -12.02 6.54 -16.12
N VAL A 24 -12.87 7.26 -15.37
CA VAL A 24 -12.91 8.73 -15.39
C VAL A 24 -11.56 9.30 -14.95
N PHE A 25 -11.03 8.80 -13.82
CA PHE A 25 -9.74 9.22 -13.30
C PHE A 25 -8.59 8.96 -14.29
N GLU A 26 -8.47 7.74 -14.82
CA GLU A 26 -7.43 7.37 -15.80
C GLU A 26 -7.57 8.18 -17.10
N THR A 27 -8.80 8.49 -17.52
CA THR A 27 -9.04 9.35 -18.69
C THR A 27 -8.55 10.77 -18.45
N THR A 28 -8.74 11.31 -17.25
CA THR A 28 -8.18 12.61 -16.86
C THR A 28 -6.66 12.59 -16.88
N VAL A 29 -6.02 11.56 -16.31
CA VAL A 29 -4.55 11.42 -16.34
C VAL A 29 -4.04 11.33 -17.78
N LYS A 30 -4.67 10.53 -18.64
CA LYS A 30 -4.32 10.43 -20.07
C LYS A 30 -4.47 11.77 -20.80
N ALA A 31 -5.49 12.55 -20.47
CA ALA A 31 -5.66 13.89 -21.03
C ALA A 31 -4.55 14.84 -20.58
N CYS A 32 -4.11 14.77 -19.32
CA CYS A 32 -2.96 15.53 -18.83
C CYS A 32 -1.67 15.15 -19.57
N ILE A 33 -1.41 13.85 -19.74
CA ILE A 33 -0.24 13.36 -20.50
C ILE A 33 -0.29 13.88 -21.94
N ALA A 34 -1.44 13.77 -22.63
CA ALA A 34 -1.60 14.23 -24.00
C ALA A 34 -1.48 15.75 -24.17
N ALA A 35 -1.82 16.53 -23.13
CA ALA A 35 -1.73 17.98 -23.15
C ALA A 35 -0.30 18.51 -22.93
N GLY A 36 0.64 17.65 -22.51
CA GLY A 36 2.05 18.01 -22.29
C GLY A 36 2.51 18.41 -20.87
N PRO A 37 1.67 18.72 -19.86
CA PRO A 37 2.15 18.90 -18.48
C PRO A 37 2.29 17.54 -17.79
N PHE A 38 3.35 16.79 -18.10
CA PHE A 38 3.62 15.51 -17.42
C PHE A 38 5.12 15.17 -17.46
N GLY A 39 5.72 14.93 -16.30
CA GLY A 39 7.16 14.63 -16.17
C GLY A 39 7.48 13.17 -16.49
N GLY A 40 6.74 12.24 -15.88
CA GLY A 40 6.78 10.82 -16.22
C GLY A 40 7.97 10.03 -15.70
N GLU A 41 9.00 10.70 -15.18
CA GLU A 41 10.23 10.08 -14.69
C GLU A 41 10.34 10.13 -13.16
N ARG A 42 9.78 11.17 -12.51
CA ARG A 42 9.98 11.44 -11.08
C ARG A 42 8.66 11.41 -10.33
N PHE A 43 8.50 10.42 -9.47
CA PHE A 43 7.29 10.28 -8.68
C PHE A 43 7.55 10.37 -7.18
N ALA A 44 6.55 10.88 -6.46
CA ALA A 44 6.47 10.80 -5.01
C ALA A 44 5.31 9.93 -4.59
N VAL A 45 5.50 9.15 -3.51
CA VAL A 45 4.44 8.37 -2.88
C VAL A 45 4.25 8.80 -1.44
N ASP A 46 2.99 8.90 -1.04
CA ASP A 46 2.57 9.21 0.32
C ASP A 46 1.19 8.58 0.59
N ALA A 47 0.81 8.49 1.85
CA ALA A 47 -0.46 7.94 2.28
C ALA A 47 -1.15 8.84 3.30
N THR A 48 -2.44 9.05 3.09
CA THR A 48 -3.30 9.75 4.06
C THR A 48 -4.23 8.77 4.76
N LEU A 49 -4.38 8.92 6.06
CA LEU A 49 -5.36 8.15 6.83
C LEU A 49 -6.77 8.68 6.60
N ILE A 50 -7.68 7.79 6.22
CA ILE A 50 -9.10 8.06 6.08
C ILE A 50 -9.82 7.35 7.22
N GLU A 51 -10.43 8.12 8.14
CA GLU A 51 -11.21 7.55 9.24
C GLU A 51 -12.38 6.75 8.68
N ALA A 52 -12.48 5.50 9.11
CA ALA A 52 -13.58 4.62 8.78
C ALA A 52 -14.81 4.99 9.62
N ASP A 53 -16.00 4.84 9.06
CA ASP A 53 -17.26 4.94 9.81
C ASP A 53 -17.50 3.67 10.65
N ALA A 54 -16.56 3.40 11.56
CA ALA A 54 -16.54 2.24 12.42
C ALA A 54 -16.51 2.67 13.89
N GLY A 55 -17.55 2.28 14.62
CA GLY A 55 -17.80 2.76 15.97
C GLY A 55 -16.80 2.20 16.99
N ARG A 56 -16.07 3.10 17.68
CA ARG A 56 -15.12 2.72 18.75
C ARG A 56 -15.79 2.01 19.94
N ARG A 57 -17.08 2.26 20.20
CA ARG A 57 -17.78 1.70 21.37
C ARG A 57 -18.06 0.20 21.27
N ASN A 58 -18.15 -0.33 20.06
CA ASN A 58 -18.51 -1.73 19.81
C ASN A 58 -17.29 -2.54 19.31
N MET A 59 -16.08 -2.05 19.59
CA MET A 59 -14.86 -2.78 19.24
C MET A 59 -14.73 -4.02 20.13
N VAL A 60 -14.26 -5.11 19.53
CA VAL A 60 -14.04 -6.39 20.21
C VAL A 60 -12.56 -6.76 20.19
N GLY A 61 -12.14 -7.66 21.09
CA GLY A 61 -10.83 -8.29 21.00
C GLY A 61 -10.74 -9.24 19.79
N PRO A 62 -9.53 -9.61 19.36
CA PRO A 62 -9.35 -10.57 18.25
C PRO A 62 -10.06 -11.91 18.52
N ASP A 63 -9.97 -12.43 19.75
CA ASP A 63 -10.56 -13.72 20.14
C ASP A 63 -12.11 -13.71 20.18
N GLU A 64 -12.71 -12.52 20.19
CA GLU A 64 -14.17 -12.33 20.21
C GLU A 64 -14.75 -12.12 18.80
N TRP A 65 -13.90 -11.98 17.78
CA TRP A 65 -14.31 -11.82 16.40
C TRP A 65 -14.10 -13.12 15.62
N ASP A 66 -15.20 -13.74 15.20
CA ASP A 66 -15.19 -14.91 14.30
C ASP A 66 -15.97 -14.59 13.02
N PRO A 67 -15.28 -14.30 11.89
CA PRO A 67 -15.95 -14.06 10.62
C PRO A 67 -16.66 -15.31 10.07
N ALA A 68 -16.22 -16.52 10.46
CA ALA A 68 -16.85 -17.78 10.03
C ALA A 68 -18.19 -18.04 10.75
N ALA A 69 -18.46 -17.35 11.85
CA ALA A 69 -19.75 -17.41 12.53
C ALA A 69 -20.87 -16.66 11.79
N VAL A 70 -20.53 -15.84 10.78
CA VAL A 70 -21.53 -15.15 9.95
C VAL A 70 -22.06 -16.10 8.89
N ASP A 71 -23.36 -16.42 8.96
CA ASP A 71 -24.05 -17.19 7.92
C ASP A 71 -24.10 -16.39 6.60
N PRO A 72 -23.39 -16.84 5.55
CA PRO A 72 -23.36 -16.14 4.26
C PRO A 72 -24.75 -16.07 3.61
N ASP A 73 -25.60 -17.07 3.83
CA ASP A 73 -26.91 -17.14 3.18
C ASP A 73 -27.93 -16.20 3.84
N ALA A 74 -27.77 -15.96 5.15
CA ALA A 74 -28.57 -14.99 5.91
C ALA A 74 -28.00 -13.56 5.87
N ALA A 75 -26.72 -13.39 5.51
CA ALA A 75 -26.06 -12.09 5.50
C ALA A 75 -26.54 -11.20 4.33
N PRO A 76 -26.80 -9.89 4.57
CA PRO A 76 -27.05 -8.94 3.48
C PRO A 76 -25.92 -8.96 2.45
N ARG A 77 -26.24 -8.70 1.18
CA ARG A 77 -25.26 -8.69 0.08
C ARG A 77 -24.00 -7.87 0.40
N ALA A 78 -24.18 -6.68 0.97
CA ALA A 78 -23.07 -5.79 1.34
C ALA A 78 -22.13 -6.42 2.40
N VAL A 79 -22.66 -7.20 3.34
CA VAL A 79 -21.87 -7.90 4.37
C VAL A 79 -21.08 -9.03 3.71
N ARG A 80 -21.72 -9.86 2.88
CA ARG A 80 -21.01 -10.92 2.13
C ARG A 80 -19.87 -10.38 1.28
N GLU A 81 -20.13 -9.32 0.52
CA GLU A 81 -19.11 -8.70 -0.35
C GLU A 81 -17.95 -8.12 0.47
N HIS A 82 -18.25 -7.52 1.63
CA HIS A 82 -17.22 -7.01 2.53
C HIS A 82 -16.37 -8.15 3.10
N LEU A 83 -16.99 -9.25 3.54
CA LEU A 83 -16.28 -10.43 4.05
C LEU A 83 -15.41 -11.10 2.96
N ALA A 84 -15.88 -11.12 1.71
CA ALA A 84 -15.16 -11.76 0.60
C ALA A 84 -13.82 -11.09 0.25
N VAL A 85 -13.66 -9.79 0.57
CA VAL A 85 -12.41 -9.04 0.31
C VAL A 85 -11.56 -8.86 1.57
N LEU A 86 -11.99 -9.41 2.71
CA LEU A 86 -11.23 -9.29 3.95
C LEU A 86 -9.84 -9.90 3.81
N ASP A 87 -9.70 -11.04 3.12
CA ASP A 87 -8.42 -11.73 2.93
C ASP A 87 -7.64 -11.24 1.70
N ASP A 88 -8.00 -10.11 1.13
CA ASP A 88 -7.23 -9.51 0.02
C ASP A 88 -5.86 -9.03 0.51
N ALA A 89 -4.86 -9.06 -0.38
CA ALA A 89 -3.49 -8.66 -0.08
C ALA A 89 -3.37 -7.16 0.29
N ALA A 90 -4.33 -6.32 -0.10
CA ALA A 90 -4.44 -4.92 0.32
C ALA A 90 -5.07 -4.76 1.73
N PHE A 91 -5.67 -5.82 2.30
CA PHE A 91 -6.42 -5.77 3.55
C PHE A 91 -5.93 -6.79 4.59
N GLY A 92 -6.59 -7.95 4.69
CA GLY A 92 -6.33 -8.95 5.73
C GLY A 92 -5.08 -9.77 5.45
N ALA A 93 -4.85 -10.19 4.21
CA ALA A 93 -3.65 -10.95 3.84
C ALA A 93 -2.39 -10.09 3.75
N ALA A 94 -2.50 -8.76 3.94
CA ALA A 94 -1.34 -7.89 4.06
C ALA A 94 -0.45 -8.21 5.27
N SER A 95 -0.99 -8.89 6.30
CA SER A 95 -0.22 -9.35 7.44
C SER A 95 -0.91 -10.48 8.19
N ASP A 96 -0.15 -11.52 8.54
CA ASP A 96 -0.61 -12.60 9.44
C ASP A 96 -0.86 -12.14 10.89
N ALA A 97 -0.48 -10.90 11.23
CA ALA A 97 -0.65 -10.36 12.56
C ALA A 97 -2.11 -10.02 12.83
N GLN A 98 -2.67 -10.65 13.87
CA GLN A 98 -4.03 -10.38 14.31
C GLN A 98 -4.18 -8.93 14.82
N PRO A 99 -5.21 -8.19 14.38
CA PRO A 99 -5.49 -6.85 14.88
C PRO A 99 -5.81 -6.87 16.38
N LYS A 100 -5.28 -5.88 17.12
CA LYS A 100 -5.54 -5.73 18.56
C LYS A 100 -7.01 -5.47 18.88
N ARG A 101 -7.73 -4.83 17.96
CA ARG A 101 -9.13 -4.45 18.07
C ARG A 101 -9.75 -4.61 16.70
N VAL A 102 -10.94 -5.19 16.67
CA VAL A 102 -11.76 -5.33 15.46
C VAL A 102 -13.05 -4.56 15.66
N ALA A 103 -13.50 -3.84 14.64
CA ALA A 103 -14.85 -3.33 14.58
C ALA A 103 -15.71 -4.33 13.79
N PRO A 104 -16.67 -5.04 14.39
CA PRO A 104 -17.51 -6.00 13.66
C PRO A 104 -18.27 -5.39 12.48
N SER A 105 -18.56 -4.08 12.52
CA SER A 105 -19.20 -3.35 11.43
C SER A 105 -18.29 -3.06 10.24
N ASP A 106 -16.97 -3.05 10.46
CA ASP A 106 -15.95 -2.87 9.42
C ASP A 106 -14.62 -3.55 9.85
N PRO A 107 -14.53 -4.90 9.75
CA PRO A 107 -13.35 -5.65 10.20
C PRO A 107 -12.06 -5.36 9.42
N ALA A 108 -12.15 -4.81 8.21
CA ALA A 108 -10.97 -4.49 7.40
C ALA A 108 -10.25 -3.21 7.88
N ALA A 109 -10.99 -2.31 8.54
CA ALA A 109 -10.44 -1.05 9.03
C ALA A 109 -9.43 -1.29 10.16
N GLN A 110 -8.29 -0.59 10.09
CA GLN A 110 -7.23 -0.77 11.06
C GLN A 110 -7.42 0.15 12.27
N TRP A 111 -7.39 -0.42 13.47
CA TRP A 111 -7.24 0.36 14.69
C TRP A 111 -5.85 1.00 14.76
N THR A 112 -5.78 2.33 14.67
CA THR A 112 -4.52 3.09 14.57
C THR A 112 -4.54 4.37 15.39
N GLY A 113 -3.39 4.73 15.96
CA GLY A 113 -3.14 6.02 16.64
C GLY A 113 -2.26 6.98 15.84
N ALA A 114 -1.94 6.64 14.58
CA ALA A 114 -0.96 7.39 13.78
C ALA A 114 -1.43 8.80 13.39
N GLY A 115 -2.73 9.11 13.47
CA GLY A 115 -3.29 10.43 13.17
C GLY A 115 -3.05 11.51 14.25
N GLY A 116 -2.24 11.25 15.28
CA GLY A 116 -1.87 12.28 16.28
C GLY A 116 -2.95 12.61 17.31
N GLY A 117 -3.84 11.67 17.63
CA GLY A 117 -4.93 11.86 18.60
C GLY A 117 -5.40 10.53 19.21
N HIS A 118 -6.68 10.48 19.62
CA HIS A 118 -7.28 9.23 20.07
C HIS A 118 -7.32 8.24 18.92
N ALA A 119 -6.93 6.99 19.18
CA ALA A 119 -6.95 5.95 18.18
C ALA A 119 -8.35 5.76 17.56
N THR A 120 -8.37 5.56 16.25
CA THR A 120 -9.54 5.42 15.38
C THR A 120 -9.38 4.17 14.53
N PHE A 121 -10.49 3.74 13.92
CA PHE A 121 -10.43 2.82 12.79
C PHE A 121 -10.21 3.63 11.52
N ALA A 122 -9.23 3.24 10.70
CA ALA A 122 -8.89 3.96 9.49
C ALA A 122 -8.36 3.04 8.38
N TYR A 123 -8.47 3.55 7.16
CA TYR A 123 -7.81 3.05 5.96
C TYR A 123 -6.66 3.98 5.58
N ALA A 124 -5.70 3.46 4.82
CA ALA A 124 -4.68 4.26 4.16
C ALA A 124 -5.10 4.49 2.71
N ALA A 125 -5.15 5.75 2.29
CA ALA A 125 -5.26 6.12 0.89
C ALA A 125 -3.87 6.53 0.41
N SER A 126 -3.18 5.60 -0.25
CA SER A 126 -1.87 5.84 -0.85
C SER A 126 -2.05 6.42 -2.25
N TYR A 127 -1.20 7.37 -2.61
CA TYR A 127 -1.23 8.01 -3.93
C TYR A 127 0.17 8.21 -4.49
N LEU A 128 0.28 8.10 -5.82
CA LEU A 128 1.49 8.37 -6.59
C LEU A 128 1.33 9.69 -7.33
N ILE A 129 2.29 10.60 -7.18
CA ILE A 129 2.25 11.95 -7.73
C ILE A 129 3.45 12.19 -8.63
N ASP A 130 3.22 12.67 -9.85
CA ASP A 130 4.24 13.27 -10.71
C ASP A 130 4.69 14.59 -10.08
N ILE A 131 5.96 14.68 -9.67
CA ILE A 131 6.42 15.84 -8.89
C ILE A 131 6.70 17.07 -9.75
N ASP A 132 6.86 16.89 -11.06
CA ASP A 132 7.18 17.99 -11.96
C ASP A 132 5.96 18.90 -12.18
N HIS A 133 4.77 18.30 -12.22
CA HIS A 133 3.52 19.02 -12.45
C HIS A 133 2.47 18.86 -11.32
N GLY A 134 2.77 18.06 -10.29
CA GLY A 134 1.88 17.85 -9.14
C GLY A 134 0.62 17.05 -9.49
N ILE A 135 0.72 16.13 -10.44
CA ILE A 135 -0.42 15.35 -10.93
C ILE A 135 -0.49 14.03 -10.18
N LEU A 136 -1.64 13.75 -9.56
CA LEU A 136 -1.93 12.44 -8.98
C LEU A 136 -2.20 11.44 -10.11
N VAL A 137 -1.37 10.40 -10.20
CA VAL A 137 -1.35 9.44 -11.31
C VAL A 137 -2.12 8.18 -10.99
N VAL A 138 -2.01 7.69 -9.76
CA VAL A 138 -2.74 6.53 -9.25
C VAL A 138 -3.00 6.72 -7.76
N ALA A 139 -4.15 6.22 -7.28
CA ALA A 139 -4.41 6.02 -5.86
C ALA A 139 -4.85 4.58 -5.59
N VAL A 140 -4.46 4.06 -4.42
CA VAL A 140 -4.85 2.74 -3.93
C VAL A 140 -5.24 2.88 -2.46
N ALA A 141 -6.42 2.39 -2.11
CA ALA A 141 -6.88 2.32 -0.73
C ALA A 141 -6.55 0.94 -0.15
N THR A 142 -5.98 0.91 1.04
CA THR A 142 -5.55 -0.30 1.74
C THR A 142 -5.88 -0.22 3.22
N ARG A 143 -5.71 -1.34 3.93
CA ARG A 143 -5.66 -1.32 5.38
C ARG A 143 -4.49 -0.46 5.84
N ALA A 144 -4.69 0.38 6.87
CA ALA A 144 -3.66 1.32 7.36
C ALA A 144 -2.54 0.64 8.17
N ILE A 145 -1.80 -0.23 7.50
CA ILE A 145 -0.59 -0.90 7.99
C ILE A 145 0.50 -0.78 6.93
N ARG A 146 1.76 -0.68 7.37
CA ARG A 146 2.90 -0.43 6.48
C ARG A 146 3.08 -1.49 5.39
N GLN A 147 2.79 -2.75 5.69
CA GLN A 147 2.90 -3.84 4.72
C GLN A 147 1.95 -3.64 3.54
N ALA A 148 0.70 -3.26 3.83
CA ALA A 148 -0.30 -2.99 2.81
C ALA A 148 0.04 -1.70 2.03
N GLU A 149 0.51 -0.66 2.70
CA GLU A 149 0.98 0.58 2.05
C GLU A 149 2.17 0.31 1.11
N THR A 150 3.13 -0.52 1.52
CA THR A 150 4.26 -0.93 0.66
C THR A 150 3.76 -1.70 -0.57
N GLY A 151 2.82 -2.62 -0.40
CA GLY A 151 2.18 -3.33 -1.51
C GLY A 151 1.39 -2.40 -2.44
N ALA A 152 0.76 -1.36 -1.90
CA ALA A 152 0.09 -0.34 -2.68
C ALA A 152 1.07 0.44 -3.57
N VAL A 153 2.28 0.74 -3.09
CA VAL A 153 3.30 1.42 -3.91
C VAL A 153 3.64 0.58 -5.14
N ARG A 154 3.88 -0.73 -4.96
CA ARG A 154 4.16 -1.65 -6.08
C ARG A 154 3.00 -1.66 -7.07
N THR A 155 1.79 -1.84 -6.56
CA THR A 155 0.55 -1.81 -7.36
C THR A 155 0.40 -0.50 -8.14
N MET A 156 0.74 0.64 -7.56
CA MET A 156 0.65 1.94 -8.21
C MET A 156 1.70 2.10 -9.32
N ILE A 157 2.91 1.59 -9.11
CA ILE A 157 3.99 1.59 -10.11
C ILE A 157 3.60 0.71 -11.29
N ASP A 158 3.20 -0.55 -11.04
CA ASP A 158 2.80 -1.48 -12.09
C ASP A 158 1.64 -0.92 -12.92
N ARG A 159 0.62 -0.36 -12.25
CA ARG A 159 -0.51 0.30 -12.94
C ARG A 159 -0.07 1.50 -13.76
N THR A 160 0.92 2.26 -13.28
CA THR A 160 1.43 3.42 -14.00
C THR A 160 2.11 3.01 -15.30
N MET A 161 2.91 1.94 -15.25
CA MET A 161 3.53 1.32 -16.42
C MET A 161 2.47 0.76 -17.38
N ASP A 162 1.56 -0.07 -16.88
CA ASP A 162 0.56 -0.79 -17.69
C ASP A 162 -0.48 0.14 -18.34
N ARG A 163 -0.97 1.14 -17.61
CA ARG A 163 -2.12 1.95 -18.05
C ARG A 163 -1.71 3.18 -18.83
N PHE A 164 -0.52 3.70 -18.58
CA PHE A 164 -0.06 4.97 -19.14
C PHE A 164 1.26 4.85 -19.92
N GLY A 165 1.97 3.72 -19.84
CA GLY A 165 3.27 3.56 -20.50
C GLY A 165 4.34 4.45 -19.88
N LEU A 166 4.23 4.74 -18.59
CA LEU A 166 5.12 5.60 -17.83
C LEU A 166 6.02 4.75 -16.95
N TYR A 167 7.33 4.95 -17.08
CA TYR A 167 8.35 4.17 -16.37
C TYR A 167 9.12 5.11 -15.44
N PRO A 168 8.84 5.08 -14.13
CA PRO A 168 9.57 5.88 -13.15
C PRO A 168 11.08 5.63 -13.21
N ASP A 169 11.88 6.69 -13.23
CA ASP A 169 13.32 6.62 -12.97
C ASP A 169 13.61 6.78 -11.48
N ARG A 170 12.76 7.54 -10.77
CA ARG A 170 12.98 7.95 -9.37
C ARG A 170 11.70 7.87 -8.57
N LEU A 171 11.81 7.30 -7.37
CA LEU A 171 10.73 7.30 -6.38
C LEU A 171 11.15 8.01 -5.10
N ILE A 172 10.39 9.03 -4.73
CA ILE A 172 10.55 9.81 -3.49
C ILE A 172 9.51 9.34 -2.49
N ALA A 173 9.93 9.05 -1.27
CA ALA A 173 9.04 8.66 -0.18
C ALA A 173 9.67 8.96 1.18
N ASP A 174 8.86 8.89 2.24
CA ASP A 174 9.36 9.01 3.60
C ASP A 174 10.08 7.73 4.09
N THR A 175 10.70 7.81 5.26
CA THR A 175 11.45 6.69 5.87
C THR A 175 10.59 5.44 6.13
N ALA A 176 9.26 5.55 6.21
CA ALA A 176 8.40 4.37 6.43
C ALA A 176 8.43 3.40 5.24
N TYR A 177 8.71 3.90 4.03
CA TYR A 177 8.91 3.10 2.81
C TYR A 177 10.35 2.58 2.65
N GLY A 178 11.28 3.01 3.50
CA GLY A 178 12.72 2.72 3.42
C GLY A 178 13.14 1.33 3.90
N ALA A 179 12.24 0.34 3.86
CA ALA A 179 12.55 -1.04 4.25
C ALA A 179 13.36 -1.75 3.16
N ALA A 180 14.38 -2.54 3.55
CA ALA A 180 15.28 -3.19 2.61
C ALA A 180 14.59 -3.99 1.49
N PRO A 181 13.53 -4.80 1.74
CA PRO A 181 12.83 -5.51 0.66
C PRO A 181 12.12 -4.59 -0.33
N MET A 182 11.68 -3.39 0.10
CA MET A 182 11.07 -2.42 -0.79
C MET A 182 12.13 -1.73 -1.65
N LEU A 183 13.25 -1.32 -1.04
CA LEU A 183 14.36 -0.70 -1.76
C LEU A 183 14.97 -1.65 -2.79
N ASN A 184 15.14 -2.93 -2.42
CA ASN A 184 15.62 -3.96 -3.35
C ASN A 184 14.67 -4.14 -4.54
N TRP A 185 13.36 -4.20 -4.28
CA TRP A 185 12.35 -4.34 -5.33
C TRP A 185 12.31 -3.11 -6.27
N LEU A 186 12.56 -1.89 -5.77
CA LEU A 186 12.64 -0.71 -6.64
C LEU A 186 13.81 -0.79 -7.62
N VAL A 187 14.96 -1.26 -7.15
CA VAL A 187 16.17 -1.33 -7.97
C VAL A 187 16.12 -2.55 -8.88
N GLU A 188 15.97 -3.75 -8.33
CA GLU A 188 16.13 -5.02 -9.05
C GLU A 188 14.82 -5.53 -9.68
N GLY A 189 13.68 -5.12 -9.13
CA GLY A 189 12.33 -5.63 -9.45
C GLY A 189 11.98 -6.93 -8.74
N GLU A 190 11.10 -7.75 -9.32
CA GLU A 190 10.73 -9.03 -8.69
C GLU A 190 11.91 -9.99 -8.64
N GLU A 191 12.11 -10.64 -7.50
CA GLU A 191 13.06 -11.75 -7.37
C GLU A 191 12.50 -12.95 -8.15
N ASP A 192 12.79 -13.02 -9.44
CA ASP A 192 12.55 -14.25 -10.18
C ASP A 192 13.63 -15.27 -9.75
N GLN A 193 13.30 -16.11 -8.78
CA GLN A 193 14.17 -17.17 -8.22
C GLN A 193 14.67 -18.17 -9.29
N ALA A 194 14.21 -18.05 -10.54
CA ALA A 194 14.63 -18.84 -11.68
C ALA A 194 15.88 -18.30 -12.41
N THR A 195 16.38 -17.09 -12.11
CA THR A 195 17.56 -16.54 -12.81
C THR A 195 18.86 -17.03 -12.17
N ILE A 196 19.17 -18.30 -12.43
CA ILE A 196 20.55 -18.78 -12.32
C ILE A 196 21.35 -18.16 -13.47
N GLN A 197 22.46 -17.50 -13.11
CA GLN A 197 23.70 -17.32 -13.88
C GLN A 197 24.05 -15.88 -14.38
N TRP A 198 24.73 -15.13 -13.49
CA TRP A 198 25.78 -14.11 -13.72
C TRP A 198 25.47 -12.75 -14.36
N ILE A 199 24.23 -12.44 -14.76
CA ILE A 199 23.85 -11.07 -15.13
C ILE A 199 22.48 -10.75 -14.52
N VAL A 200 22.48 -10.00 -13.41
CA VAL A 200 21.26 -9.39 -12.89
C VAL A 200 21.02 -8.13 -13.72
N VAL A 201 19.98 -8.15 -14.57
CA VAL A 201 19.49 -6.94 -15.21
C VAL A 201 18.35 -6.43 -14.32
N PRO A 202 18.48 -5.25 -13.69
CA PRO A 202 17.39 -4.70 -12.89
C PRO A 202 16.15 -4.56 -13.78
N THR A 203 15.04 -5.17 -13.37
CA THR A 203 13.79 -5.14 -14.14
C THR A 203 12.99 -3.86 -13.89
N ASN A 204 13.19 -3.22 -12.73
CA ASN A 204 12.59 -1.94 -12.40
C ASN A 204 13.55 -0.76 -12.62
N GLY A 205 14.78 -0.82 -12.08
CA GLY A 205 15.78 0.24 -12.26
C GLY A 205 15.42 1.59 -11.63
N ILE A 206 14.49 1.61 -10.68
CA ILE A 206 13.96 2.83 -10.05
C ILE A 206 14.91 3.25 -8.93
N GLU A 207 15.48 4.45 -9.03
CA GLU A 207 16.37 5.04 -8.02
C GLU A 207 15.54 5.47 -6.78
N PRO A 208 15.76 4.85 -5.59
CA PRO A 208 15.02 5.20 -4.39
C PRO A 208 15.60 6.46 -3.74
N HIS A 209 14.84 7.55 -3.77
CA HIS A 209 15.08 8.75 -2.96
C HIS A 209 14.30 8.65 -1.64
N ILE A 210 14.60 7.60 -0.89
CA ILE A 210 13.90 7.22 0.34
C ILE A 210 14.92 7.05 1.45
N PRO A 211 14.78 7.74 2.60
CA PRO A 211 15.67 7.50 3.73
C PRO A 211 15.59 6.04 4.19
N VAL A 212 16.74 5.39 4.35
CA VAL A 212 16.79 3.99 4.78
C VAL A 212 16.28 3.87 6.21
N PHE A 213 15.35 2.94 6.43
CA PHE A 213 14.88 2.60 7.76
C PHE A 213 15.94 1.74 8.48
N ASP A 214 16.92 2.42 9.06
CA ASP A 214 18.07 1.78 9.68
C ASP A 214 17.72 1.16 11.03
N LYS A 215 17.60 -0.17 11.04
CA LYS A 215 17.49 -1.01 12.24
C LYS A 215 18.80 -1.77 12.54
N SER A 216 19.94 -1.27 12.06
CA SER A 216 21.24 -1.91 12.30
C SER A 216 21.57 -2.02 13.78
N ALA A 217 21.14 -1.05 14.61
CA ALA A 217 21.32 -1.09 16.06
C ALA A 217 20.56 -2.27 16.70
N ARG A 218 21.32 -3.27 17.15
CA ARG A 218 20.78 -4.49 17.78
C ARG A 218 20.67 -4.29 19.30
N ARG A 219 19.62 -4.87 19.91
CA ARG A 219 19.38 -4.80 21.38
C ARG A 219 19.49 -6.15 22.07
N ASP A 220 19.79 -7.20 21.32
CA ASP A 220 19.85 -8.59 21.76
C ASP A 220 21.30 -9.10 21.90
N GLY A 221 22.29 -8.23 21.73
CA GLY A 221 23.72 -8.57 21.80
C GLY A 221 24.27 -9.25 20.55
N THR A 222 23.50 -9.30 19.46
CA THR A 222 24.01 -9.72 18.14
C THR A 222 24.80 -8.60 17.48
N PHE A 223 25.78 -8.95 16.64
CA PHE A 223 26.61 -7.97 15.93
C PHE A 223 25.76 -7.08 15.01
N GLU A 224 25.97 -5.78 15.11
CA GLU A 224 25.37 -4.75 14.26
C GLU A 224 26.26 -4.44 13.05
N ARG A 225 25.72 -3.71 12.05
CA ARG A 225 26.49 -3.39 10.84
C ARG A 225 27.80 -2.66 11.16
N SER A 226 27.81 -1.80 12.18
CA SER A 226 28.99 -1.09 12.68
C SER A 226 30.09 -2.00 13.21
N ASP A 227 29.75 -3.21 13.63
CA ASP A 227 30.71 -4.19 14.13
C ASP A 227 31.49 -4.84 12.99
N PHE A 228 31.01 -4.73 11.75
CA PHE A 228 31.66 -5.32 10.58
C PHE A 228 32.45 -4.27 9.79
N THR A 229 33.72 -4.58 9.51
CA THR A 229 34.55 -3.83 8.56
C THR A 229 34.66 -4.61 7.25
N TYR A 230 34.35 -3.96 6.13
CA TYR A 230 34.49 -4.54 4.80
C TYR A 230 35.92 -4.40 4.29
N ASP A 231 36.56 -5.52 3.92
CA ASP A 231 37.85 -5.53 3.25
C ASP A 231 37.67 -5.71 1.74
N HIS A 232 37.88 -4.62 1.00
CA HIS A 232 37.82 -4.60 -0.46
C HIS A 232 38.83 -5.54 -1.15
N ARG A 233 39.93 -5.91 -0.49
CA ARG A 233 40.97 -6.77 -1.11
C ARG A 233 40.59 -8.23 -1.10
N SER A 234 39.87 -8.66 -0.07
CA SER A 234 39.47 -10.04 0.12
C SER A 234 37.99 -10.30 -0.20
N ASP A 235 37.20 -9.24 -0.43
CA ASP A 235 35.74 -9.32 -0.65
C ASP A 235 35.02 -9.95 0.56
N THR A 236 35.44 -9.58 1.78
CA THR A 236 34.93 -10.17 3.03
C THR A 236 34.58 -9.11 4.08
N TYR A 237 33.63 -9.44 4.95
CA TYR A 237 33.31 -8.67 6.16
C TYR A 237 33.97 -9.33 7.38
N THR A 238 34.66 -8.55 8.20
CA THR A 238 35.31 -9.01 9.43
C THR A 238 34.66 -8.33 10.64
N CYS A 239 34.35 -9.10 11.68
CA CYS A 239 33.82 -8.63 12.96
C CYS A 239 34.88 -8.71 14.05
#